data_AF-A0A1J7IA80-F1
#
_entry.id   AF-A0A1J7IA80-F1
#
_cell.length_a   1.000
_cell.length_b   1.000
_cell.length_c   1.000
_cell.angle_alpha   90.00
_cell.angle_beta   90.00
_cell.angle_gamma   90.00
#
_symmetry.space_group_name_H-M   'P 1'
#
loop_
_entity.id
_entity.type
_entity.pdbx_description
1 polymer ?
#
loop_
_entity_poly.entity_id
_entity_poly.type
_entity_poly.pdbx_seq_one_letter_code
_entity_poly.pdbx_strand_id
1 'polypeptide(L)'
;DLLPYLTETWSVDKHGRQSMPFDGLRLGSRVMAAKDAQTSSSVRQLIMQTAGVTDSEWERTFDRPTGGILTAMSEMGQLIHQVATRGVRLCAKLD
;
A
#
# COMPACT_ATOMS: atom_id res chain seq x y z
N ASP A 1 -4.33 -12.18 -6.81
CA ASP A 1 -3.07 -11.47 -6.52
C ASP A 1 -2.11 -12.32 -5.68
N LEU A 2 -2.55 -12.96 -4.59
CA LEU A 2 -1.64 -13.63 -3.66
C LEU A 2 -1.30 -15.10 -3.97
N LEU A 3 -2.16 -15.81 -4.70
CA LEU A 3 -1.97 -17.25 -4.98
C LEU A 3 -0.60 -17.61 -5.62
N PRO A 4 -0.07 -16.84 -6.59
CA PRO A 4 1.24 -17.14 -7.19
C PRO A 4 2.41 -17.18 -6.20
N TYR A 5 2.28 -16.53 -5.04
CA TYR A 5 3.30 -16.55 -3.98
C TYR A 5 3.22 -17.83 -3.12
N LEU A 6 2.05 -18.48 -3.07
CA LEU A 6 1.87 -19.78 -2.42
C LEU A 6 2.15 -20.94 -3.39
N THR A 7 1.77 -20.80 -4.67
CA THR A 7 1.95 -21.81 -5.71
C THR A 7 3.26 -21.64 -6.49
N GLU A 8 4.17 -20.80 -6.00
CA GLU A 8 5.57 -20.66 -6.47
C GLU A 8 5.76 -19.97 -7.83
N THR A 9 4.70 -19.88 -8.65
CA THR A 9 4.75 -19.41 -10.04
C THR A 9 5.21 -17.96 -10.21
N TRP A 10 5.17 -17.12 -9.16
CA TRP A 10 5.63 -15.73 -9.25
C TRP A 10 7.10 -15.60 -9.68
N SER A 11 7.96 -16.51 -9.21
CA SER A 11 9.41 -16.49 -9.44
C SER A 11 9.77 -16.98 -10.84
N VAL A 12 9.06 -17.99 -11.33
CA VAL A 12 9.23 -18.59 -12.66
C VAL A 12 8.69 -17.64 -13.72
N ASP A 13 7.41 -17.28 -13.63
CA ASP A 13 6.70 -16.56 -14.69
C ASP A 13 7.18 -15.12 -14.86
N LYS A 14 7.56 -14.45 -13.77
CA LYS A 14 7.98 -13.04 -13.82
C LYS A 14 9.48 -12.84 -13.90
N HIS A 15 10.28 -13.77 -13.38
CA HIS A 15 11.72 -13.57 -13.21
C HIS A 15 12.60 -14.68 -13.80
N GLY A 16 12.00 -15.75 -14.37
CA GLY A 16 12.75 -16.88 -14.92
C GLY A 16 13.63 -17.58 -13.89
N ARG A 17 13.25 -17.54 -12.61
CA ARG A 17 13.99 -18.15 -11.49
C ARG A 17 13.38 -19.51 -11.11
N GLN A 18 14.09 -20.25 -10.27
CA GLN A 18 13.54 -21.46 -9.64
C GLN A 18 12.33 -21.13 -8.78
N SER A 19 11.45 -22.12 -8.60
CA SER A 19 10.27 -22.08 -7.73
C SER A 19 10.61 -21.61 -6.31
N MET A 20 9.89 -20.61 -5.81
CA MET A 20 10.12 -20.02 -4.48
C MET A 20 8.77 -19.81 -3.74
N PRO A 21 8.28 -20.79 -2.97
CA PRO A 21 7.06 -20.63 -2.16
C PRO A 21 7.30 -19.75 -0.93
N PHE A 22 6.23 -19.08 -0.49
CA PHE A 22 6.15 -18.50 0.85
C PHE A 22 5.27 -19.37 1.76
N ASP A 23 5.65 -19.49 3.04
CA ASP A 23 4.91 -20.29 4.04
C ASP A 23 3.60 -19.62 4.50
N GLY A 24 3.44 -18.32 4.25
CA GLY A 24 2.29 -17.56 4.71
C GLY A 24 2.24 -16.14 4.16
N LEU A 25 1.08 -15.51 4.39
CA LEU A 25 0.76 -14.18 3.91
C LEU A 25 0.25 -13.31 5.06
N ARG A 26 0.64 -12.03 5.08
CA ARG A 26 0.14 -11.06 6.05
C ARG A 26 -0.59 -9.93 5.33
N LEU A 27 -1.79 -9.61 5.83
CA LEU A 27 -2.62 -8.53 5.30
C LEU A 27 -2.63 -7.36 6.29
N GLY A 28 -2.10 -6.21 5.85
CA GLY A 28 -2.10 -4.95 6.61
C GLY A 28 -3.24 -4.04 6.18
N SER A 29 -3.00 -3.17 5.19
CA SER A 29 -3.97 -2.17 4.73
C SER A 29 -5.34 -2.76 4.36
N ARG A 30 -5.37 -3.98 3.80
CA ARG A 30 -6.60 -4.68 3.41
C ARG A 30 -7.60 -4.84 4.56
N VAL A 31 -7.13 -5.07 5.78
CA VAL A 31 -8.01 -5.32 6.93
C VAL A 31 -8.43 -4.04 7.67
N MET A 32 -7.87 -2.88 7.32
CA MET A 32 -8.26 -1.59 7.92
C MET A 32 -9.71 -1.21 7.62
N ALA A 33 -10.28 -1.74 6.52
CA ALA A 33 -11.67 -1.50 6.15
C ALA A 33 -12.66 -2.56 6.67
N ALA A 34 -12.20 -3.52 7.47
CA ALA A 34 -13.07 -4.55 8.03
C ALA A 34 -14.13 -3.95 8.98
N LYS A 35 -15.27 -4.64 9.11
CA LYS A 35 -16.38 -4.20 9.97
C LYS A 35 -15.94 -4.02 11.44
N ASP A 36 -15.15 -4.98 11.93
CA ASP A 36 -14.70 -5.05 13.33
C ASP A 36 -13.47 -4.18 13.62
N ALA A 37 -12.87 -3.57 12.59
CA ALA A 37 -11.78 -2.63 12.78
C ALA A 37 -12.32 -1.34 13.42
N GLN A 38 -11.64 -0.84 14.46
CA GLN A 38 -12.00 0.40 15.16
C GLN A 38 -11.73 1.69 14.35
N THR A 39 -11.34 1.55 13.08
CA THR A 39 -11.20 2.69 12.16
C THR A 39 -12.55 3.39 12.01
N SER A 40 -12.57 4.71 12.23
CA SER A 40 -13.80 5.52 12.13
C SER A 40 -14.51 5.32 10.79
N SER A 41 -15.84 5.41 10.78
CA SER A 41 -16.67 5.16 9.60
C SER A 41 -16.28 6.02 8.39
N SER A 42 -16.00 7.31 8.61
CA SER A 42 -15.53 8.24 7.57
C SER A 42 -14.16 7.86 7.00
N VAL A 43 -13.24 7.39 7.85
CA VAL A 43 -11.91 6.93 7.42
C VAL A 43 -12.01 5.62 6.65
N ARG A 44 -12.90 4.70 7.06
CA ARG A 44 -13.17 3.47 6.32
C ARG A 44 -13.71 3.77 4.91
N GLN A 45 -14.66 4.69 4.81
CA GLN A 45 -15.17 5.15 3.51
C GLN A 45 -14.06 5.77 2.65
N LEU A 46 -13.21 6.59 3.26
CA LEU A 46 -12.05 7.19 2.57
C LEU A 46 -11.09 6.12 2.04
N ILE A 47 -10.75 5.10 2.84
CA ILE A 47 -9.91 3.97 2.42
C ILE A 47 -10.58 3.19 1.28
N MET A 48 -11.90 2.98 1.33
CA MET A 48 -12.62 2.32 0.24
C MET A 48 -12.64 3.14 -1.06
N GLN A 49 -12.52 4.46 -0.97
CA GLN A 49 -12.49 5.37 -2.12
C GLN A 49 -11.10 5.51 -2.74
N THR A 50 -10.03 5.04 -2.08
CA THR A 50 -8.70 5.02 -2.70
C THR A 50 -8.68 3.97 -3.80
N ALA A 51 -8.44 4.42 -5.04
CA ALA A 51 -8.43 3.54 -6.20
C ALA A 51 -7.27 2.51 -6.17
N GLY A 52 -6.19 2.83 -5.45
CA GLY A 52 -4.95 2.06 -5.48
C GLY A 52 -4.23 2.18 -6.82
N VAL A 53 -3.14 1.42 -6.95
CA VAL A 53 -2.36 1.30 -8.18
C VAL A 53 -1.77 -0.10 -8.29
N THR A 54 -1.24 -0.40 -9.48
CA THR A 54 -0.47 -1.61 -9.73
C THR A 54 0.95 -1.53 -9.15
N ASP A 55 1.61 -2.68 -9.03
CA ASP A 55 2.99 -2.81 -8.53
C ASP A 55 4.02 -2.06 -9.39
N SER A 56 3.76 -1.81 -10.68
CA SER A 56 4.67 -1.03 -11.52
C SER A 56 4.57 0.48 -11.32
N GLU A 57 3.56 0.96 -10.57
CA GLU A 57 3.26 2.39 -10.45
C GLU A 57 3.35 2.92 -9.02
N TRP A 58 3.51 2.05 -8.01
CA TRP A 58 3.46 2.46 -6.60
C TRP A 58 4.58 3.44 -6.22
N GLU A 59 5.75 3.36 -6.85
CA GLU A 59 6.87 4.28 -6.58
C GLU A 59 6.54 5.74 -6.91
N ARG A 60 5.55 6.00 -7.78
CA ARG A 60 5.10 7.37 -8.07
C ARG A 60 4.53 8.08 -6.83
N THR A 61 4.23 7.35 -5.76
CA THR A 61 3.80 7.90 -4.46
C THR A 61 4.86 8.77 -3.78
N PHE A 62 6.15 8.64 -4.13
CA PHE A 62 7.22 9.51 -3.61
C PHE A 62 7.11 10.95 -4.14
N ASP A 63 6.66 11.12 -5.38
CA ASP A 63 6.61 12.43 -6.02
C ASP A 63 5.22 13.08 -5.95
N ARG A 64 4.15 12.27 -6.03
CA ARG A 64 2.78 12.78 -6.15
C ARG A 64 1.73 11.82 -5.63
N PRO A 65 0.51 12.32 -5.29
CA PRO A 65 -0.61 11.45 -4.96
C PRO A 65 -0.89 10.46 -6.09
N THR A 66 -0.80 9.17 -5.80
CA THR A 66 -0.93 8.08 -6.77
C THR A 66 -1.88 7.05 -6.18
N GLY A 67 -3.00 6.77 -6.86
CA GLY A 67 -4.05 5.88 -6.35
C GLY A 67 -4.74 6.37 -5.06
N GLY A 68 -4.57 7.65 -4.71
CA GLY A 68 -5.04 8.23 -3.44
C GLY A 68 -4.04 8.14 -2.28
N ILE A 69 -2.82 7.64 -2.51
CA ILE A 69 -1.75 7.51 -1.52
C ILE A 69 -0.60 8.47 -1.84
N LEU A 70 0.07 8.99 -0.82
CA LEU A 70 1.28 9.80 -0.91
C LEU A 70 2.29 9.31 0.13
N THR A 71 3.57 9.35 -0.22
CA THR A 71 4.65 9.14 0.75
C THR A 71 5.05 10.47 1.39
N ALA A 72 5.12 10.49 2.71
CA ALA A 72 5.64 11.61 3.50
C ALA A 72 6.78 11.13 4.40
N MET A 73 7.60 12.05 4.91
CA MET A 73 8.71 11.72 5.81
C MET A 73 8.24 11.77 7.27
N SER A 74 8.70 10.82 8.08
CA SER A 74 8.52 10.85 9.52
C SER A 74 9.46 11.87 10.16
N GLU A 75 9.19 12.24 11.41
CA GLU A 75 10.11 13.06 12.22
C GLU A 75 11.51 12.45 12.37
N MET A 76 11.64 11.13 12.20
CA MET A 76 12.89 10.37 12.29
C MET A 76 13.48 10.04 10.90
N GLY A 77 12.96 10.62 9.82
CA GLY A 77 13.49 10.46 8.47
C GLY A 77 13.06 9.18 7.73
N GLN A 78 12.10 8.40 8.25
CA GLN A 78 11.57 7.23 7.53
C GLN A 78 10.39 7.59 6.65
N LEU A 79 10.26 6.89 5.53
CA LEU A 79 9.16 7.08 4.59
C LEU A 79 7.88 6.41 5.11
N ILE A 80 6.75 7.13 5.04
CA ILE A 80 5.44 6.64 5.48
C ILE A 80 4.44 6.84 4.34
N HIS A 81 3.84 5.73 3.87
CA HIS A 81 2.72 5.78 2.93
C HIS A 81 1.42 6.10 3.67
N GLN A 82 0.76 7.18 3.26
CA GLN A 82 -0.48 7.65 3.89
C GLN A 82 -1.52 8.02 2.82
N VAL A 83 -2.80 7.99 3.19
CA VAL A 83 -3.85 8.51 2.31
C VAL A 83 -3.62 9.99 2.08
N ALA A 84 -3.64 10.44 0.83
CA ALA A 84 -3.27 11.79 0.37
C ALA A 84 -4.32 12.86 0.73
N THR A 85 -4.70 12.93 2.01
CA THR A 85 -5.58 13.96 2.57
C THR A 85 -4.92 15.33 2.52
N ARG A 86 -5.69 16.39 2.75
CA ARG A 86 -5.14 17.75 2.84
C ARG A 86 -4.04 17.89 3.90
N GLY A 87 -4.17 17.20 5.03
CA GLY A 87 -3.18 17.22 6.11
C GLY A 87 -1.88 16.55 5.69
N VAL A 88 -1.95 15.33 5.15
CA VAL A 88 -0.77 14.60 4.65
C VAL A 88 -0.06 15.36 3.54
N ARG A 89 -0.82 15.97 2.61
CA ARG A 89 -0.26 16.81 1.54
C ARG A 89 0.38 18.11 2.06
N LEU A 90 -0.03 18.59 3.22
CA LEU A 90 0.64 19.72 3.88
C LEU A 90 1.93 19.24 4.52
N CYS A 91 1.93 18.14 5.28
CA CYS A 91 3.13 17.56 5.86
C CYS A 91 4.21 17.30 4.80
N ALA A 92 3.86 16.60 3.72
CA ALA A 92 4.79 16.31 2.62
C ALA A 92 5.33 17.54 1.86
N LYS A 93 4.75 18.73 2.08
CA LYS A 93 5.29 20.00 1.53
C LYS A 93 6.20 20.73 2.51
N LEU A 94 6.10 20.41 3.79
CA LEU A 94 6.87 21.00 4.87
C LEU A 94 8.10 20.15 5.23
N ASP A 95 8.06 18.85 4.90
CA ASP A 95 9.20 17.95 4.85
C ASP A 95 10.21 18.38 3.77
#